data_AF-A0A1B6NVW0-F1
#
_entry.id   AF-A0A1B6NVW0-F1
#
_cell.length_a   1.000
_cell.length_b   1.000
_cell.length_c   1.000
_cell.angle_alpha   90.00
_cell.angle_beta   90.00
_cell.angle_gamma   90.00
#
_symmetry.space_group_name_H-M   'P 1'
#
loop_
_entity.id
_entity.type
_entity.pdbx_description
1 polymer ?
#
loop_
_entity_poly.entity_id
_entity_poly.type
_entity_poly.pdbx_seq_one_letter_code
_entity_poly.pdbx_strand_id
1 'polypeptide(L)' 'MVGERPEKLDAEVGDMVGEVTNMICGNAKRDLAERGYEFGMATPIVVSGKQHTISHQVDGAKIILPFMCDEGLAHLEILF' A
#
# COMPACT_ATOMS: atom_id res chain seq x y z
N MET A 1 -5.96 -12.98 -8.00
CA MET A 1 -4.58 -13.52 -7.85
C MET A 1 -4.52 -14.85 -7.09
N VAL A 2 -5.62 -15.36 -6.50
CA VAL A 2 -5.67 -16.75 -5.94
C VAL A 2 -6.87 -17.57 -6.49
N GLY A 3 -7.68 -17.01 -7.39
CA GLY A 3 -8.85 -17.70 -7.97
C GLY A 3 -10.04 -17.85 -7.00
N GLU A 4 -9.78 -17.71 -5.70
CA GLU A 4 -10.79 -17.70 -4.65
C GLU A 4 -11.29 -16.29 -4.36
N ARG A 5 -12.59 -16.18 -4.05
CA ARG A 5 -13.27 -14.93 -3.66
C ARG A 5 -13.79 -15.10 -2.24
N PRO A 6 -12.97 -14.89 -1.20
CA PRO A 6 -13.43 -14.96 0.17
C PRO A 6 -14.54 -13.92 0.40
N GLU A 7 -15.62 -14.32 1.05
CA GLU A 7 -16.78 -13.45 1.30
C GLU A 7 -16.51 -12.39 2.39
N LYS A 8 -15.40 -12.55 3.12
CA LYS A 8 -15.02 -11.71 4.27
C LYS A 8 -13.53 -11.38 4.22
N LEU A 9 -13.18 -10.27 4.86
CA LEU A 9 -11.78 -9.97 5.17
C LEU A 9 -11.29 -10.96 6.22
N ASP A 10 -10.28 -11.74 5.86
CA ASP A 10 -9.60 -12.69 6.74
C ASP A 10 -8.09 -12.45 6.72
N ALA A 11 -7.35 -13.32 7.42
CA ALA A 11 -5.89 -13.22 7.51
C ALA A 11 -5.21 -13.39 6.14
N GLU A 12 -5.76 -14.24 5.25
CA GLU A 12 -5.18 -14.49 3.92
C GLU A 12 -5.28 -13.26 3.02
N VAL A 13 -6.43 -12.56 3.07
CA VAL A 13 -6.59 -11.27 2.39
C VAL A 13 -5.60 -10.24 2.96
N GLY A 14 -5.43 -10.21 4.28
CA GLY A 14 -4.46 -9.33 4.95
C GLY A 14 -3.02 -9.58 4.49
N ASP A 15 -2.60 -10.84 4.48
CA ASP A 15 -1.26 -11.25 4.04
C ASP A 15 -1.04 -10.93 2.56
N MET A 16 -2.04 -11.16 1.70
CA MET A 16 -1.96 -10.80 0.29
C MET A 16 -1.76 -9.29 0.08
N VAL A 17 -2.49 -8.45 0.82
CA VAL A 17 -2.32 -6.98 0.77
C VAL A 17 -0.93 -6.59 1.29
N GLY A 18 -0.44 -7.25 2.34
CA GLY A 18 0.90 -7.07 2.87
C GLY A 18 1.99 -7.36 1.84
N GLU A 19 1.91 -8.49 1.14
CA GLU A 19 2.86 -8.86 0.08
C GLU A 19 2.83 -7.91 -1.11
N VAL A 20 1.64 -7.50 -1.56
CA VAL A 20 1.50 -6.48 -2.62
C VAL A 20 2.15 -5.16 -2.20
N THR A 21 1.92 -4.73 -0.96
CA THR A 21 2.53 -3.51 -0.41
C THR A 21 4.06 -3.64 -0.40
N ASN A 22 4.59 -4.78 0.04
CA ASN A 22 6.02 -5.03 0.11
C ASN A 22 6.67 -5.02 -1.29
N MET A 23 6.00 -5.59 -2.29
CA MET A 23 6.43 -5.56 -3.69
C MET A 23 6.46 -4.13 -4.27
N ILE A 24 5.43 -3.33 -4.00
CA ILE A 24 5.37 -1.94 -4.46
C ILE A 24 6.52 -1.12 -3.84
N CYS A 25 6.68 -1.19 -2.52
CA CYS A 25 7.73 -0.49 -1.79
C CYS A 25 9.13 -0.93 -2.22
N GLY A 26 9.35 -2.24 -2.42
CA GLY A 26 10.64 -2.79 -2.85
C GLY A 26 11.06 -2.31 -4.22
N ASN A 27 10.13 -2.33 -5.20
CA ASN A 27 10.40 -1.80 -6.54
C ASN A 27 10.62 -0.28 -6.52
N ALA A 28 9.77 0.47 -5.82
CA ALA A 28 9.92 1.92 -5.70
C ALA A 28 11.27 2.30 -5.07
N LYS A 29 11.72 1.57 -4.05
CA LYS A 29 13.05 1.74 -3.44
C LYS A 29 14.17 1.53 -4.44
N ARG A 30 14.12 0.44 -5.20
CA ARG A 30 15.17 0.16 -6.20
C ARG A 30 15.24 1.28 -7.24
N ASP A 31 14.10 1.65 -7.81
CA ASP A 31 14.04 2.64 -8.89
C ASP A 31 14.43 4.06 -8.41
N LEU A 32 14.15 4.39 -7.14
CA LEU A 32 14.56 5.66 -6.53
C LEU A 32 16.04 5.66 -6.10
N ALA A 33 16.56 4.53 -5.61
CA ALA A 33 17.98 4.37 -5.30
C ALA A 33 18.86 4.53 -6.55
N GLU A 34 18.42 4.00 -7.70
CA GLU A 34 19.09 4.22 -9.00
C GLU A 34 19.14 5.70 -9.40
N ARG A 35 18.22 6.53 -8.88
CA ARG A 35 18.17 7.98 -9.09
C ARG A 35 18.91 8.78 -8.01
N GLY A 36 19.56 8.11 -7.05
CA GLY A 36 20.30 8.73 -5.96
C GLY A 36 19.48 9.06 -4.71
N TYR A 37 18.24 8.56 -4.61
CA TYR A 37 17.38 8.74 -3.43
C TYR A 37 17.37 7.46 -2.58
N GLU A 38 18.08 7.47 -1.45
CA GLU A 38 18.10 6.33 -0.53
C GLU A 38 17.11 6.53 0.64
N PHE A 39 16.30 5.52 0.91
CA PHE A 39 15.43 5.47 2.09
C PHE A 39 15.38 4.08 2.73
N GLY A 40 15.18 4.07 4.04
CA GLY A 40 14.99 2.85 4.83
C GLY A 40 13.62 2.23 4.58
N MET A 41 13.53 0.89 4.67
CA MET A 41 12.24 0.20 4.67
C MET A 41 11.82 -0.08 6.11
N ALA A 42 10.54 0.16 6.40
CA ALA A 42 9.88 -0.33 7.61
C ALA A 42 9.03 -1.57 7.26
N THR A 43 8.70 -2.37 8.27
CA THR A 43 7.79 -3.51 8.10
C THR A 43 6.38 -2.98 7.81
N PRO A 44 5.69 -3.47 6.76
CA PRO A 44 4.33 -3.04 6.45
C PRO A 44 3.37 -3.39 7.60
N ILE A 45 2.39 -2.53 7.84
CA ILE A 45 1.32 -2.74 8.81
C ILE A 45 0.01 -2.78 8.04
N VAL A 46 -0.74 -3.88 8.19
CA VAL A 46 -2.06 -4.04 7.58
C VAL A 46 -3.12 -3.67 8.61
N VAL A 47 -3.97 -2.71 8.27
CA VAL A 47 -5.11 -2.27 9.10
C VAL A 47 -6.40 -2.67 8.41
N SER A 48 -7.28 -3.36 9.13
CA SER A 48 -8.59 -3.80 8.63
C SER A 48 -9.73 -3.19 9.46
N GLY A 49 -10.76 -2.71 8.78
CA GLY A 49 -11.91 -2.06 9.40
C GLY A 49 -12.77 -1.36 8.36
N LYS A 50 -14.10 -1.41 8.51
CA LYS A 50 -14.99 -0.68 7.59
C LYS A 50 -14.80 0.82 7.78
N GLN A 51 -14.61 1.55 6.67
CA GLN A 51 -14.48 3.01 6.64
C GLN A 51 -13.39 3.54 7.59
N HIS A 52 -12.28 2.80 7.74
CA HIS A 52 -11.13 3.33 8.46
C HIS A 52 -10.44 4.40 7.62
N THR A 53 -9.82 5.36 8.30
CA THR A 53 -9.03 6.43 7.67
C THR A 53 -7.62 6.41 8.21
N ILE A 54 -6.62 6.58 7.34
CA ILE A 54 -5.22 6.71 7.73
C ILE A 54 -4.89 8.21 7.72
N SER A 55 -4.52 8.76 8.87
CA SER A 55 -4.11 10.17 8.98
C SER A 55 -2.60 10.25 9.15
N HIS A 56 -1.90 10.59 8.09
CA HIS A 56 -0.46 10.80 8.11
C HIS A 56 -0.10 12.09 8.86
N GLN A 57 0.66 11.95 9.96
CA GLN A 57 1.16 13.04 10.83
C GLN A 57 2.55 13.54 10.37
N VAL A 58 2.70 13.80 9.07
CA VAL A 58 3.94 14.33 8.50
C VAL A 58 3.67 15.71 7.95
N ASP A 59 4.52 16.67 8.31
CA ASP A 59 4.47 18.06 7.83
C ASP A 59 5.24 18.16 6.50
N GLY A 60 4.67 17.54 5.47
CA GLY A 60 5.31 17.32 4.17
C GLY A 60 4.32 17.23 3.01
N ALA A 61 4.84 17.22 1.78
CA ALA A 61 4.02 17.11 0.59
C ALA A 61 3.34 15.73 0.53
N LYS A 62 2.03 15.72 0.26
CA LYS A 62 1.21 14.52 0.16
C LYS A 62 0.83 14.29 -1.30
N ILE A 63 1.18 13.13 -1.84
CA ILE A 63 0.79 12.72 -3.18
C ILE A 63 -0.24 11.60 -3.04
N ILE A 64 -1.42 11.79 -3.61
CA ILE A 64 -2.50 10.79 -3.62
C ILE A 64 -2.78 10.37 -5.06
N LEU A 65 -2.71 9.08 -5.33
CA LEU A 65 -2.94 8.47 -6.63
C LEU A 65 -4.14 7.51 -6.54
N PRO A 66 -5.31 7.86 -7.12
CA PRO A 66 -6.47 6.97 -7.17
C PRO A 66 -6.34 5.95 -8.31
N PHE A 67 -6.68 4.70 -8.02
CA PHE A 67 -6.79 3.60 -8.97
C PHE A 67 -8.23 3.08 -8.99
N MET A 68 -8.87 3.15 -10.15
CA MET A 68 -10.22 2.63 -10.36
C MET A 68 -10.16 1.32 -11.15
N CYS A 69 -10.86 0.30 -10.68
CA CYS A 69 -11.18 -0.92 -11.43
C CYS A 69 -12.67 -1.25 -11.30
N ASP A 70 -13.13 -2.26 -12.04
CA ASP A 70 -14.52 -2.71 -12.02
C ASP A 70 -14.97 -3.15 -10.62
N GLU A 71 -14.04 -3.64 -9.80
CA GLU A 71 -14.27 -4.11 -8.44
C GLU A 71 -14.24 -3.00 -7.38
N GLY A 72 -13.76 -1.79 -7.70
CA GLY A 72 -13.76 -0.67 -6.78
C GLY A 72 -12.64 0.36 -6.96
N LEU A 73 -12.48 1.19 -5.93
CA LEU A 73 -11.51 2.29 -5.88
C LEU A 73 -10.45 2.00 -4.81
N ALA A 74 -9.18 2.11 -5.20
CA ALA A 74 -8.03 2.08 -4.32
C ALA A 74 -7.27 3.41 -4.37
N HIS A 75 -6.58 3.77 -3.29
CA HIS A 75 -5.75 4.97 -3.22
C HIS A 75 -4.33 4.58 -2.78
N LEU A 76 -3.33 5.09 -3.47
CA LEU A 76 -1.94 5.05 -3.03
C LEU A 76 -1.56 6.45 -2.54
N GLU A 77 -1.14 6.54 -1.28
CA GLU A 77 -0.62 7.77 -0.70
C GLU A 77 0.89 7.67 -0.52
N ILE A 78 1.62 8.69 -0.99
CA ILE A 78 3.07 8.80 -0.85
C ILE A 78 3.38 10.09 -0.12
N LEU A 79 4.17 9.98 0.94
CA LEU A 79 4.65 11.08 1.74
C LEU A 79 6.15 10.90 1.95
N PHE A 80 6.87 12.02 1.97
CA PHE A 80 8.30 12.11 2.26
C PHE A 80 8.53 12.90 3.53
#